data_AF-A0A427XL42-F1
#
_entry.id   AF-A0A427XL42-F1
#
_cell.length_a   1.000
_cell.length_b   1.000
_cell.length_c   1.000
_cell.angle_alpha   90.00
_cell.angle_beta   90.00
_cell.angle_gamma   90.00
#
_symmetry.space_group_name_H-M   'P 1'
#
loop_
_entity.id
_entity.type
_entity.pdbx_description
1 polymer ?
#
loop_
_entity_poly.entity_id
_entity_poly.type
_entity_poly.pdbx_seq_one_letter_code
_entity_poly.pdbx_strand_id
1 'polypeptide(L)'
;MTLSLVLFLIGILGFILNRKNIILMIISIEIMLLAVTLLVLVSSYQFDDIMGQTYSIYIIAIAGAESAIGLGILVAYYRLRGNISLPVGGLFGRKIGVTGAHIITTGCLTLSALLSIVAFYE
;
A
#
# COMPACT_ATOMS: atom_id res chain seq x y z
N MET A 1 12.52 -16.26 -5.33
CA MET A 1 11.84 -16.09 -4.03
C MET A 1 12.65 -15.27 -3.02
N THR A 2 13.96 -15.51 -2.87
CA THR A 2 14.84 -14.73 -1.96
C THR A 2 14.79 -13.22 -2.20
N LEU A 3 14.80 -12.78 -3.47
CA LEU A 3 14.67 -11.36 -3.83
C LEU A 3 13.39 -10.72 -3.26
N SER A 4 12.24 -11.38 -3.44
CA SER A 4 10.94 -10.89 -2.94
C SER A 4 10.95 -10.77 -1.41
N LEU A 5 11.48 -11.78 -0.70
CA LEU A 5 11.63 -11.72 0.76
C LEU A 5 12.51 -10.55 1.21
N VAL A 6 13.65 -10.33 0.55
CA VAL A 6 14.55 -9.21 0.86
C VAL A 6 13.85 -7.86 0.64
N LEU A 7 13.15 -7.69 -0.49
CA LEU A 7 12.40 -6.47 -0.78
C LEU A 7 11.27 -6.23 0.24
N PHE A 8 10.58 -7.29 0.66
CA PHE A 8 9.53 -7.20 1.67
C PHE A 8 10.09 -6.76 3.03
N LEU A 9 11.24 -7.31 3.44
CA LEU A 9 11.91 -6.89 4.67
C LEU A 9 12.39 -5.44 4.61
N ILE A 10 12.92 -4.98 3.46
CA ILE A 10 13.29 -3.58 3.25
C ILE A 10 12.05 -2.68 3.35
N GLY A 11 10.92 -3.08 2.78
CA GLY A 11 9.65 -2.36 2.88
C GLY A 11 9.17 -2.22 4.33
N ILE A 12 9.20 -3.30 5.10
CA ILE A 12 8.86 -3.29 6.54
C ILE A 12 9.80 -2.37 7.33
N LEU A 13 11.12 -2.49 7.11
CA LEU A 13 12.10 -1.63 7.78
C LEU A 13 11.88 -0.15 7.42
N GLY A 14 11.64 0.15 6.15
CA GLY A 14 11.30 1.49 5.68
C GLY A 14 10.07 2.07 6.37
N PHE A 15 9.02 1.25 6.55
CA PHE A 15 7.79 1.64 7.22
C PHE A 15 7.99 1.92 8.73
N ILE A 16 8.75 1.07 9.42
CA ILE A 16 8.99 1.20 10.87
C ILE A 16 9.93 2.38 11.17
N LEU A 17 10.97 2.58 10.38
CA LEU A 17 11.97 3.62 10.61
C LEU A 17 11.43 5.03 10.26
N ASN A 18 10.66 5.16 9.18
CA ASN A 18 10.30 6.46 8.61
C ASN A 18 8.94 7.01 9.08
N ARG A 19 8.60 6.86 10.36
CA ARG A 19 7.28 7.24 10.93
C ARG A 19 6.97 8.74 10.90
N LYS A 20 7.98 9.59 10.67
CA LYS A 20 7.85 11.06 10.66
C LYS A 20 7.44 11.63 9.29
N ASN A 21 7.76 10.92 8.21
CA ASN A 21 7.56 11.38 6.84
C ASN A 21 6.50 10.53 6.15
N ILE A 22 5.28 11.05 6.03
CA ILE A 22 4.13 10.30 5.47
C ILE A 22 4.42 9.84 4.03
N ILE A 23 5.13 10.64 3.22
CA ILE A 23 5.49 10.29 1.84
C ILE A 23 6.39 9.04 1.81
N LEU A 24 7.41 8.99 2.65
CA LEU A 24 8.31 7.83 2.78
C LEU A 24 7.56 6.59 3.28
N MET A 25 6.53 6.78 4.11
CA MET A 25 5.67 5.69 4.55
C MET A 25 4.89 5.09 3.37
N ILE A 26 4.28 5.92 2.52
CA ILE A 26 3.55 5.49 1.30
C ILE A 26 4.49 4.73 0.36
N ILE A 27 5.69 5.26 0.11
CA ILE A 27 6.68 4.57 -0.74
C ILE A 27 7.08 3.20 -0.16
N SER A 28 7.21 3.10 1.17
CA SER A 28 7.55 1.82 1.82
C SER A 28 6.44 0.78 1.64
N ILE A 29 5.17 1.22 1.60
CA ILE A 29 4.02 0.35 1.35
C ILE A 29 4.01 -0.15 -0.09
N GLU A 30 4.26 0.72 -1.07
CA GLU A 30 4.41 0.31 -2.47
C GLU A 30 5.50 -0.75 -2.66
N ILE A 31 6.63 -0.61 -1.96
CA ILE A 31 7.72 -1.61 -1.99
C ILE A 31 7.27 -2.95 -1.40
N MET A 32 6.49 -2.94 -0.30
CA MET A 32 5.95 -4.18 0.27
C MET A 32 4.97 -4.86 -0.70
N LEU A 33 4.09 -4.12 -1.36
CA LEU A 33 3.14 -4.67 -2.33
C LEU A 33 3.85 -5.21 -3.56
N LEU A 34 4.85 -4.49 -4.07
CA LEU A 34 5.69 -4.96 -5.17
C LEU A 34 6.43 -6.26 -4.81
N ALA A 35 6.90 -6.40 -3.57
CA ALA A 35 7.53 -7.63 -3.13
C ALA A 35 6.56 -8.82 -3.14
N VAL A 36 5.32 -8.62 -2.71
CA VAL A 36 4.26 -9.64 -2.73
C VAL A 36 3.88 -10.02 -4.17
N THR A 37 3.72 -9.05 -5.08
CA THR A 37 3.41 -9.36 -6.49
C THR A 37 4.54 -10.14 -7.17
N LEU A 38 5.80 -9.83 -6.85
CA LEU A 38 6.95 -10.58 -7.34
C LEU A 38 6.94 -12.02 -6.80
N LEU A 39 6.53 -12.23 -5.53
CA LEU A 39 6.42 -13.57 -4.96
C LEU A 39 5.42 -14.42 -5.77
N VAL A 40 4.24 -13.88 -6.03
CA VAL A 40 3.16 -14.54 -6.78
C VAL A 40 3.57 -14.81 -8.23
N LEU A 41 4.26 -13.86 -8.87
CA LEU A 41 4.73 -14.02 -10.24
C LEU A 41 5.81 -15.11 -10.34
N VAL A 42 6.75 -15.15 -9.40
CA VAL A 42 7.80 -16.19 -9.37
C VAL A 42 7.22 -17.56 -9.07
N SER A 43 6.25 -17.68 -8.16
CA SER A 43 5.58 -18.97 -7.92
C SER A 43 4.79 -19.42 -9.14
N SER A 44 4.05 -18.52 -9.77
CA SER A 44 3.31 -18.78 -11.02
C SER A 44 4.22 -19.27 -12.14
N TYR A 45 5.42 -18.67 -12.29
CA TYR A 45 6.43 -19.13 -13.24
C TYR A 45 6.99 -20.52 -12.92
N GLN A 46 7.07 -20.90 -11.64
CA GLN A 46 7.58 -22.23 -11.24
C GLN A 46 6.56 -23.35 -11.50
N PHE A 47 5.26 -23.04 -11.46
CA PHE A 47 4.17 -24.00 -11.66
C PHE A 47 3.54 -23.92 -13.06
N ASP A 48 4.09 -23.08 -13.96
CA ASP A 48 3.54 -22.78 -15.29
C ASP A 48 2.05 -22.39 -15.27
N ASP A 49 1.60 -21.75 -14.20
CA ASP A 49 0.22 -21.35 -14.02
C ASP A 49 -0.04 -19.94 -14.54
N ILE A 50 -0.96 -19.80 -15.49
CA ILE A 50 -1.34 -18.51 -16.08
C ILE A 50 -2.25 -17.67 -15.19
N MET A 51 -2.94 -18.31 -14.22
CA MET A 51 -3.83 -17.62 -13.29
C MET A 51 -3.02 -16.71 -12.38
N GLY A 52 -1.93 -17.21 -11.79
CA GLY A 52 -1.00 -16.41 -10.98
C GLY A 52 -0.40 -15.20 -11.73
N GLN A 53 -0.14 -15.31 -13.03
CA GLN A 53 0.30 -14.16 -13.86
C GLN A 53 -0.80 -13.11 -13.99
N THR A 54 -2.04 -13.55 -14.22
CA THR A 54 -3.20 -12.67 -14.35
C THR A 54 -3.48 -11.93 -13.03
N TYR A 55 -3.36 -12.61 -11.89
CA TYR A 55 -3.48 -11.99 -10.56
C TYR A 55 -2.40 -10.93 -10.30
N SER A 56 -1.16 -11.15 -10.77
CA SER A 56 -0.09 -10.17 -10.60
C SER A 56 -0.41 -8.82 -11.25
N ILE A 57 -1.08 -8.83 -12.41
CA ILE A 57 -1.53 -7.63 -13.12
C ILE A 57 -2.64 -6.91 -12.34
N TYR A 58 -3.60 -7.65 -11.80
CA TYR A 58 -4.66 -7.08 -10.96
C TYR A 58 -4.11 -6.39 -9.72
N ILE A 59 -3.14 -7.01 -9.03
CA ILE A 59 -2.54 -6.43 -7.82
C ILE A 59 -1.81 -5.12 -8.15
N ILE A 60 -1.06 -5.06 -9.27
CA ILE A 60 -0.36 -3.83 -9.70
C ILE A 60 -1.37 -2.72 -10.02
N ALA A 61 -2.48 -3.04 -10.69
CA ALA A 61 -3.52 -2.06 -11.01
C ALA A 61 -4.18 -1.47 -9.74
N ILE A 62 -4.48 -2.32 -8.75
CA ILE A 62 -5.05 -1.91 -7.47
C ILE A 62 -4.05 -1.06 -6.67
N ALA A 63 -2.78 -1.46 -6.61
CA ALA A 63 -1.72 -0.70 -5.94
C ALA A 63 -1.57 0.71 -6.54
N GLY A 64 -1.61 0.83 -7.88
CA GLY A 64 -1.61 2.12 -8.56
C GLY A 64 -2.81 3.00 -8.20
N ALA A 65 -4.01 2.44 -8.13
CA ALA A 65 -5.21 3.18 -7.72
C ALA A 65 -5.14 3.66 -6.27
N GLU A 66 -4.58 2.84 -5.38
CA GLU A 66 -4.41 3.16 -3.97
C GLU A 66 -3.42 4.31 -3.73
N SER A 67 -2.25 4.27 -4.37
CA SER A 67 -1.25 5.33 -4.27
C SER A 67 -1.79 6.69 -4.75
N ALA A 68 -2.60 6.70 -5.80
CA ALA A 68 -3.28 7.90 -6.29
C ALA A 68 -4.23 8.49 -5.24
N ILE A 69 -5.01 7.64 -4.56
CA ILE A 69 -5.91 8.06 -3.46
C ILE A 69 -5.09 8.58 -2.26
N GLY A 70 -4.04 7.86 -1.87
CA GLY A 70 -3.17 8.22 -0.74
C GLY A 70 -2.48 9.57 -0.94
N LEU A 71 -1.93 9.82 -2.12
CA LEU A 71 -1.31 11.10 -2.46
C LEU A 71 -2.36 12.22 -2.58
N GLY A 72 -3.54 11.94 -3.12
CA GLY A 72 -4.64 12.91 -3.23
C GLY A 72 -5.09 13.44 -1.87
N ILE A 73 -5.25 12.55 -0.88
CA ILE A 73 -5.58 12.92 0.50
C ILE A 73 -4.45 13.74 1.13
N LEU A 74 -3.19 13.35 0.90
CA LEU A 74 -2.02 14.08 1.41
C LEU A 74 -2.00 15.53 0.90
N VAL A 75 -2.21 15.73 -0.40
CA VAL A 75 -2.22 17.07 -1.03
C VAL A 75 -3.38 17.92 -0.50
N ALA A 76 -4.58 17.33 -0.36
CA ALA A 76 -5.73 18.03 0.22
C ALA A 76 -5.45 18.49 1.66
N TYR A 77 -4.81 17.63 2.47
CA TYR A 77 -4.41 17.97 3.84
C TYR A 77 -3.41 19.13 3.89
N TYR A 78 -2.37 19.10 3.05
CA TYR A 78 -1.38 20.19 3.01
C TYR A 78 -1.99 21.52 2.57
N ARG A 79 -2.96 21.50 1.64
CA ARG A 79 -3.68 22.72 1.20
C ARG A 79 -4.54 23.33 2.31
N LEU A 80 -5.19 22.52 3.13
CA LEU A 80 -6.08 22.99 4.22
C LEU A 80 -5.31 23.62 5.39
N ARG A 81 -4.06 23.22 5.63
CA ARG A 81 -3.27 23.68 6.79
C ARG A 81 -2.68 25.09 6.61
N GLY A 82 -2.78 25.68 5.41
CA GLY A 82 -2.13 26.93 5.05
C GLY A 82 -2.90 28.21 5.34
N ASN A 83 -4.22 28.21 5.62
CA ASN A 83 -4.95 29.49 5.60
C ASN A 83 -6.24 29.66 6.44
N ILE A 84 -6.49 28.94 7.53
CA ILE A 84 -7.84 29.05 8.15
C ILE A 84 -7.84 29.09 9.68
N SER A 85 -7.87 30.31 10.20
CA SER A 85 -8.39 30.67 11.52
C SER A 85 -9.92 30.49 11.54
N LEU A 86 -10.40 29.26 11.78
CA LEU A 86 -11.80 29.02 12.17
C LEU A 86 -11.83 27.95 13.28
N PRO A 87 -12.39 28.24 14.47
CA PRO A 87 -12.59 27.25 15.51
C PRO A 87 -13.88 26.47 15.24
N VAL A 88 -13.91 25.67 14.16
CA VAL A 88 -15.01 24.72 13.90
C VAL A 88 -14.40 23.44 13.33
N GLY A 89 -14.49 22.34 14.09
CA GLY A 89 -14.23 20.98 13.60
C GLY A 89 -12.84 20.37 13.87
N GLY A 90 -12.21 20.67 15.01
CA GLY A 90 -10.83 20.26 15.32
C GLY A 90 -10.54 18.77 15.63
N LEU A 91 -11.50 17.86 15.53
CA LEU A 91 -11.28 16.43 15.86
C LEU A 91 -11.18 15.50 14.65
N PHE A 92 -11.63 15.94 13.46
CA PHE A 92 -11.67 15.09 12.26
C PHE A 92 -10.34 15.17 11.47
N GLY A 93 -9.74 16.37 11.32
CA GLY A 93 -8.52 16.56 10.53
C GLY A 93 -7.24 15.92 11.11
N ARG A 94 -7.17 15.71 12.43
CA ARG A 94 -6.00 15.08 13.08
C ARG A 94 -6.04 13.55 13.04
N LYS A 95 -7.23 12.96 12.90
CA LYS A 95 -7.37 11.51 12.71
C LYS A 95 -7.18 11.14 11.24
N ILE A 96 -7.86 11.79 10.30
CA ILE A 96 -7.85 11.38 8.87
C ILE A 96 -6.44 11.32 8.25
N GLY A 97 -5.52 12.22 8.58
CA GLY A 97 -4.17 12.21 7.98
C GLY A 97 -3.32 10.98 8.34
N VAL A 98 -3.49 10.43 9.54
CA VAL A 98 -2.73 9.26 10.02
C VAL A 98 -3.57 7.99 9.96
N THR A 99 -4.86 8.10 10.28
CA THR A 99 -5.82 7.00 10.35
C THR A 99 -6.42 6.70 8.97
N GLY A 100 -6.46 7.65 8.03
CA GLY A 100 -6.80 7.42 6.61
C GLY A 100 -5.68 6.69 5.85
N ALA A 101 -4.41 7.07 6.08
CA ALA A 101 -3.26 6.29 5.60
C ALA A 101 -3.26 4.87 6.21
N HIS A 102 -3.62 4.74 7.49
CA HIS A 102 -3.78 3.44 8.12
C HIS A 102 -4.94 2.62 7.51
N ILE A 103 -6.12 3.21 7.28
CA ILE A 103 -7.26 2.53 6.62
C ILE A 103 -6.88 2.04 5.23
N ILE A 104 -6.12 2.84 4.47
CA ILE A 104 -5.58 2.46 3.16
C ILE A 104 -4.65 1.23 3.31
N THR A 105 -3.71 1.25 4.27
CA THR A 105 -2.80 0.11 4.50
C THR A 105 -3.49 -1.17 4.97
N THR A 106 -4.47 -1.08 5.88
CA THR A 106 -5.20 -2.27 6.36
C THR A 106 -6.12 -2.82 5.27
N GLY A 107 -6.73 -1.95 4.45
CA GLY A 107 -7.54 -2.36 3.31
C GLY A 107 -6.71 -3.09 2.25
N CYS A 108 -5.51 -2.58 1.95
CA CYS A 108 -4.62 -3.19 0.97
C CYS A 108 -4.10 -4.56 1.39
N LEU A 109 -3.58 -4.69 2.61
CA LEU A 109 -3.12 -5.98 3.13
C LEU A 109 -4.25 -7.02 3.12
N THR A 110 -5.48 -6.61 3.44
CA THR A 110 -6.63 -7.53 3.38
C THR A 110 -7.01 -7.90 1.95
N LEU A 111 -7.00 -6.95 0.99
CA LEU A 111 -7.41 -7.20 -0.39
C LEU A 111 -6.35 -7.99 -1.18
N SER A 112 -5.07 -7.67 -0.99
CA SER A 112 -3.96 -8.40 -1.60
C SER A 112 -3.79 -9.80 -1.00
N ALA A 113 -4.03 -9.97 0.32
CA ALA A 113 -4.06 -11.29 0.93
C ALA A 113 -5.28 -12.10 0.45
N LEU A 114 -6.46 -11.50 0.30
CA LEU A 114 -7.63 -12.20 -0.22
C LEU A 114 -7.41 -12.68 -1.67
N LEU A 115 -6.87 -11.82 -2.53
CA LEU A 115 -6.54 -12.17 -3.92
C LEU A 115 -5.44 -13.22 -4.00
N SER A 116 -4.43 -13.16 -3.13
CA SER A 116 -3.35 -14.16 -3.08
C SER A 116 -3.84 -15.51 -2.53
N ILE A 117 -4.81 -15.52 -1.60
CA ILE A 117 -5.45 -16.75 -1.10
C ILE A 117 -6.33 -17.36 -2.19
N VAL A 118 -7.11 -16.55 -2.92
CA VAL A 118 -7.92 -17.02 -4.06
C VAL A 118 -7.01 -17.59 -5.16
N ALA A 119 -5.88 -16.94 -5.46
CA ALA A 119 -4.88 -17.43 -6.42
C ALA A 119 -4.14 -18.71 -5.99
N PHE A 120 -4.24 -19.12 -4.71
CA PHE A 120 -3.66 -20.37 -4.21
C PHE A 120 -4.73 -21.45 -3.96
N TYR A 121 -6.01 -21.08 -4.05
CA TYR A 121 -7.14 -21.98 -3.82
C TYR A 121 -7.74 -22.56 -5.12
N GLU A 122 -7.41 -21.97 -6.28
CA GLU A 122 -7.64 -22.51 -7.63
C GLU A 122 -6.31 -22.84 -8.30
#